data_AF-A0AAJ1WTB1-F1
#
_entry.id   AF-A0AAJ1WTB1-F1
#
_cell.length_a   1.000
_cell.length_b   1.000
_cell.length_c   1.000
_cell.angle_alpha   90.00
_cell.angle_beta   90.00
_cell.angle_gamma   90.00
#
_symmetry.space_group_name_H-M   'P 1'
#
loop_
_entity.id
_entity.type
_entity.pdbx_description
1 polymer ?
#
loop_
_entity_poly.entity_id
_entity_poly.type
_entity_poly.pdbx_seq_one_letter_code
_entity_poly.pdbx_strand_id
1 'polypeptide(L)'
;MKLVSKRTCIYMTATSIMIGAVVPSLSHAEENISNSKSINIKASAYTLPYTDLKKEWNQMTMDRYISRTAQQIWLTWGETEKIWSGIKLNKYKKALITDGEKVWIIDINKKTIDKTSYNSLPNEFKDIPFFNTIKYQGEDAVFYKLEKDRFKKSYDRGEFESLPNSNLAYVIMTHEAFHGEQNWSKTPEQSEESPPENIKGRIQRLEIVRALRSAVLNPAKEKQYLQAAAWWYKQYKEQNPKEHQFVHFYDVIEGSARYFDMAVHVRSIVGIDAKREDIFKNYQKMIELDYTLTSDRYGKTQLLRDPGIESYDIGGLAGVLLEKHQCPNWTKSVENGIRPLDILLEGINPTPQEKSPEVKKLIEDSLSERK
;
A
#
# COMPACT_ATOMS: atom_id res chain seq x y z
N MET A 1 25.14 9.83 28.49
CA MET A 1 24.08 10.46 27.68
C MET A 1 23.63 9.45 26.62
N LYS A 2 22.48 8.80 26.80
CA LYS A 2 21.93 7.84 25.83
C LYS A 2 21.16 8.63 24.76
N LEU A 3 21.65 8.61 23.52
CA LEU A 3 20.95 9.13 22.36
C LEU A 3 19.73 8.24 22.09
N VAL A 4 18.55 8.73 22.46
CA VAL A 4 17.27 8.14 22.08
C VAL A 4 17.06 8.48 20.60
N SER A 5 17.22 7.48 19.74
CA SER A 5 16.89 7.54 18.32
C SER A 5 15.39 7.85 18.17
N LYS A 6 15.05 9.10 17.85
CA LYS A 6 13.69 9.48 17.45
C LYS A 6 13.35 8.78 16.12
N ARG A 7 12.49 7.76 16.19
CA ARG A 7 11.87 7.11 15.03
C ARG A 7 10.75 8.03 14.53
N THR A 8 10.85 8.51 13.30
CA THR A 8 9.82 9.35 12.68
C THR A 8 8.94 8.43 11.85
N CYS A 9 7.74 8.14 12.34
CA CYS A 9 6.82 7.23 11.65
C CYS A 9 6.20 7.96 10.45
N ILE A 10 6.59 7.57 9.24
CA ILE A 10 5.85 7.92 8.02
C ILE A 10 5.02 6.69 7.69
N TYR A 11 3.84 6.58 8.31
CA TYR A 11 2.73 5.98 7.59
C TYR A 11 2.43 6.91 6.41
N MET A 12 2.04 6.36 5.26
CA MET A 12 1.31 7.15 4.28
C MET A 12 0.10 7.70 5.03
N THR A 13 0.20 8.97 5.40
CA THR A 13 -0.84 9.66 6.12
C THR A 13 -1.94 9.87 5.11
N ALA A 14 -3.17 9.47 5.42
CA ALA A 14 -4.33 9.88 4.65
C ALA A 14 -4.42 11.43 4.58
N THR A 15 -3.73 12.15 5.48
CA THR A 15 -3.55 13.61 5.45
C THR A 15 -2.45 14.13 4.51
N SER A 16 -1.76 13.29 3.74
CA SER A 16 -0.89 13.75 2.64
C SER A 16 -0.98 12.93 1.35
N ILE A 17 -1.82 11.90 1.32
CA ILE A 17 -2.46 11.49 0.07
C ILE A 17 -3.49 12.57 -0.24
N MET A 18 -3.02 13.67 -0.83
CA MET A 18 -3.83 14.34 -1.83
C MET A 18 -4.16 13.23 -2.81
N ILE A 19 -5.32 12.59 -2.63
CA ILE A 19 -5.98 11.88 -3.72
C ILE A 19 -5.88 12.88 -4.84
N GLY A 20 -5.06 12.57 -5.83
CA GLY A 20 -4.93 13.43 -6.98
C GLY A 20 -6.36 13.57 -7.47
N ALA A 21 -6.97 14.73 -7.24
CA ALA A 21 -7.98 15.23 -8.14
C ALA A 21 -7.36 14.93 -9.49
N VAL A 22 -8.02 14.06 -10.27
CA VAL A 22 -7.57 13.68 -11.60
C VAL A 22 -7.43 14.99 -12.34
N VAL A 23 -6.22 15.56 -12.30
CA VAL A 23 -5.92 16.79 -13.00
C VAL A 23 -6.05 16.34 -14.45
N PRO A 24 -6.90 17.00 -15.27
CA PRO A 24 -7.04 16.66 -16.66
C PRO A 24 -5.64 16.49 -17.23
N SER A 25 -5.40 15.33 -17.85
CA SER A 25 -4.11 14.96 -18.42
C SER A 25 -3.46 16.19 -19.04
N LEU A 26 -2.33 16.65 -18.50
CA LEU A 26 -1.55 17.71 -19.12
C LEU A 26 -1.15 17.20 -20.49
N SER A 27 -1.88 17.64 -21.50
CA SER A 27 -1.70 17.21 -22.88
C SER A 27 -0.72 18.16 -23.55
N HIS A 28 0.22 17.57 -24.28
CA HIS A 28 1.16 18.18 -25.23
C HIS A 28 2.41 18.82 -24.62
N ALA A 29 3.44 17.98 -24.44
CA ALA A 29 4.82 18.38 -24.60
C ALA A 29 5.48 17.47 -25.65
N GLU A 30 5.24 17.76 -26.93
CA GLU A 30 6.19 17.41 -27.98
C GLU A 30 7.15 18.60 -28.12
N GLU A 31 8.23 18.63 -27.33
CA GLU A 31 9.41 19.42 -27.72
C GLU A 31 10.70 18.99 -27.00
N ASN A 32 11.66 18.59 -27.82
CA ASN A 32 13.12 18.57 -27.62
C ASN A 32 13.65 18.26 -26.21
N ILE A 33 13.66 16.96 -25.86
CA ILE A 33 14.58 16.45 -24.84
C ILE A 33 16.00 16.66 -25.39
N SER A 34 16.73 17.64 -24.82
CA SER A 34 18.12 17.88 -25.18
C SER A 34 18.94 16.58 -25.02
N ASN A 35 19.93 16.38 -25.89
CA ASN A 35 20.90 15.28 -25.92
C ASN A 35 21.76 15.18 -24.64
N SER A 36 21.12 15.03 -23.48
CA SER A 36 21.77 14.61 -22.26
C SER A 36 22.19 13.14 -22.42
N LYS A 37 23.46 12.84 -22.16
CA LYS A 37 23.98 11.46 -22.26
C LYS A 37 23.25 10.58 -21.23
N SER A 38 22.25 9.82 -21.69
CA SER A 38 21.60 8.80 -20.88
C SER A 38 22.57 7.65 -20.62
N ILE A 39 22.67 7.22 -19.37
CA ILE A 39 23.45 6.04 -18.98
C ILE A 39 22.48 4.87 -18.83
N ASN A 40 22.66 3.82 -19.62
CA ASN A 40 21.90 2.59 -19.46
C ASN A 40 22.40 1.84 -18.21
N ILE A 41 21.50 1.54 -17.29
CA ILE A 41 21.81 0.74 -16.11
C ILE A 41 21.59 -0.73 -16.48
N LYS A 42 22.63 -1.54 -16.32
CA LYS A 42 22.53 -3.00 -16.46
C LYS A 42 21.68 -3.55 -15.32
N ALA A 43 20.43 -3.89 -15.62
CA ALA A 43 19.54 -4.65 -14.76
C ALA A 43 19.07 -5.89 -15.50
N SER A 44 18.97 -7.02 -14.78
CA SER A 44 18.37 -8.26 -15.27
C SER A 44 17.04 -8.45 -14.57
N ALA A 45 16.01 -9.01 -15.22
CA ALA A 45 14.76 -9.36 -14.55
C ALA A 45 14.94 -10.44 -13.47
N TYR A 46 16.04 -11.22 -13.52
CA TYR A 46 16.20 -12.45 -12.73
C TYR A 46 17.39 -12.43 -11.76
N THR A 47 18.28 -11.44 -11.85
CA THR A 47 19.43 -11.33 -10.94
C THR A 47 19.15 -10.25 -9.91
N LEU A 48 18.88 -10.65 -8.66
CA LEU A 48 18.56 -9.70 -7.59
C LEU A 48 19.74 -8.74 -7.33
N PRO A 49 19.50 -7.41 -7.26
CA PRO A 49 20.55 -6.43 -6.97
C PRO A 49 20.93 -6.40 -5.49
N TYR A 50 20.11 -6.99 -4.62
CA TYR A 50 20.33 -7.23 -3.19
C TYR A 50 19.38 -8.32 -2.68
N THR A 51 19.70 -8.91 -1.55
CA THR A 51 18.90 -10.00 -0.94
C THR A 51 18.16 -9.54 0.32
N ASP A 52 18.70 -8.55 1.01
CA ASP A 52 18.11 -8.02 2.24
C ASP A 52 18.38 -6.52 2.36
N LEU A 53 17.38 -5.71 2.06
CA LEU A 53 17.44 -4.25 2.06
C LEU A 53 17.89 -3.69 3.41
N LYS A 54 17.47 -4.30 4.51
CA LYS A 54 17.79 -3.84 5.87
C LYS A 54 19.26 -4.12 6.20
N LYS A 55 19.73 -5.34 5.92
CA LYS A 55 21.13 -5.72 6.16
C LYS A 55 22.11 -4.96 5.26
N GLU A 56 21.71 -4.69 4.03
CA GLU A 56 22.55 -4.04 3.02
C GLU A 56 22.37 -2.51 2.96
N TRP A 57 21.55 -1.94 3.86
CA TRP A 57 21.12 -0.54 3.80
C TRP A 57 22.28 0.46 3.70
N ASN A 58 23.30 0.31 4.54
CA ASN A 58 24.46 1.21 4.61
C ASN A 58 25.36 1.13 3.36
N GLN A 59 25.19 0.09 2.53
CA GLN A 59 25.91 -0.12 1.28
C GLN A 59 24.99 0.02 0.06
N MET A 60 23.74 0.46 0.29
CA MET A 60 22.73 0.55 -0.75
C MET A 60 22.98 1.79 -1.62
N THR A 61 22.75 1.63 -2.92
CA THR A 61 22.76 2.75 -3.87
C THR A 61 21.36 2.92 -4.47
N MET A 62 21.05 4.13 -4.93
CA MET A 62 19.78 4.39 -5.59
C MET A 62 19.61 3.55 -6.86
N ASP A 63 20.69 3.30 -7.61
CA ASP A 63 20.68 2.40 -8.78
C ASP A 63 20.27 0.97 -8.40
N ARG A 64 20.85 0.39 -7.33
CA ARG A 64 20.50 -0.97 -6.87
C ARG A 64 19.06 -1.04 -6.38
N TYR A 65 18.62 -0.02 -5.64
CA TYR A 65 17.26 0.10 -5.13
C TYR A 65 16.23 0.15 -6.26
N ILE A 66 16.44 1.03 -7.23
CA ILE A 66 15.53 1.20 -8.38
C ILE A 66 15.59 0.00 -9.33
N SER A 67 16.76 -0.64 -9.49
CA SER A 67 16.86 -1.89 -10.24
C SER A 67 15.93 -2.96 -9.68
N ARG A 68 15.78 -3.03 -8.35
CA ARG A 68 14.84 -3.98 -7.74
C ARG A 68 13.39 -3.58 -7.99
N THR A 69 13.06 -2.30 -7.87
CA THR A 69 11.73 -1.78 -8.20
C THR A 69 11.34 -2.13 -9.64
N ALA A 70 12.23 -1.90 -10.59
CA ALA A 70 12.04 -2.23 -12.00
C ALA A 70 11.80 -3.72 -12.23
N GLN A 71 12.62 -4.58 -11.60
CA GLN A 71 12.43 -6.04 -11.65
C GLN A 71 11.04 -6.45 -11.21
N GLN A 72 10.57 -5.92 -10.07
CA GLN A 72 9.26 -6.28 -9.55
C GLN A 72 8.15 -5.82 -10.48
N ILE A 73 8.23 -4.60 -11.03
CA ILE A 73 7.30 -4.10 -12.06
C ILE A 73 7.27 -5.04 -13.28
N TRP A 74 8.43 -5.41 -13.83
CA TRP A 74 8.51 -6.28 -15.01
C TRP A 74 7.97 -7.70 -14.78
N LEU A 75 7.97 -8.16 -13.53
CA LEU A 75 7.47 -9.48 -13.16
C LEU A 75 5.95 -9.51 -12.93
N THR A 76 5.33 -8.37 -12.61
CA THR A 76 3.95 -8.37 -12.09
C THR A 76 2.98 -7.46 -12.84
N TRP A 77 3.38 -6.25 -13.25
CA TRP A 77 2.45 -5.27 -13.82
C TRP A 77 1.81 -5.74 -15.14
N GLY A 78 2.50 -6.61 -15.87
CA GLY A 78 2.00 -7.30 -17.06
C GLY A 78 0.76 -8.18 -16.82
N GLU A 79 0.56 -8.62 -15.58
CA GLU A 79 -0.28 -9.77 -15.23
C GLU A 79 -1.28 -9.44 -14.11
N THR A 80 -1.51 -8.16 -13.80
CA THR A 80 -2.34 -7.73 -12.66
C THR A 80 -3.80 -8.16 -12.77
N GLU A 81 -4.29 -8.45 -13.97
CA GLU A 81 -5.64 -8.98 -14.19
C GLU A 81 -5.85 -10.37 -13.57
N LYS A 82 -4.77 -11.14 -13.34
CA LYS A 82 -4.83 -12.43 -12.62
C LYS A 82 -5.12 -12.25 -11.13
N ILE A 83 -4.90 -11.05 -10.59
CA ILE A 83 -5.13 -10.71 -9.18
C ILE A 83 -6.48 -10.00 -9.05
N TRP A 84 -6.71 -8.98 -9.87
CA TRP A 84 -7.95 -8.22 -9.89
C TRP A 84 -8.43 -8.02 -11.33
N SER A 85 -9.51 -8.70 -11.69
CA SER A 85 -10.06 -8.67 -13.04
C SER A 85 -10.37 -7.25 -13.51
N GLY A 86 -9.76 -6.83 -14.63
CA GLY A 86 -9.94 -5.51 -15.24
C GLY A 86 -8.89 -4.47 -14.85
N ILE A 87 -8.01 -4.77 -13.88
CA ILE A 87 -6.92 -3.88 -13.47
C ILE A 87 -5.69 -4.17 -14.33
N LYS A 88 -5.29 -3.20 -15.15
CA LYS A 88 -4.25 -3.35 -16.18
C LYS A 88 -3.12 -2.36 -16.00
N LEU A 89 -2.23 -2.61 -15.04
CA LEU A 89 -1.07 -1.74 -14.81
C LEU A 89 -0.06 -1.75 -15.98
N ASN A 90 -0.16 -2.73 -16.90
CA ASN A 90 0.58 -2.74 -18.16
C ASN A 90 0.14 -1.65 -19.17
N LYS A 91 -0.90 -0.84 -18.85
CA LYS A 91 -1.20 0.38 -19.59
C LYS A 91 -0.05 1.38 -19.51
N TYR A 92 0.60 1.47 -18.35
CA TYR A 92 1.80 2.28 -18.17
C TYR A 92 2.95 1.59 -18.91
N LYS A 93 3.61 2.34 -19.79
CA LYS A 93 4.76 1.85 -20.57
C LYS A 93 6.07 2.25 -19.93
N LYS A 94 6.05 3.32 -19.12
CA LYS A 94 7.22 3.84 -18.41
C LYS A 94 6.91 4.07 -16.93
N ALA A 95 7.97 3.98 -16.13
CA ALA A 95 7.97 4.42 -14.75
C ALA A 95 9.18 5.36 -14.54
N LEU A 96 8.92 6.60 -14.15
CA LEU A 96 9.94 7.60 -13.85
C LEU A 96 10.10 7.72 -12.35
N ILE A 97 11.29 7.42 -11.84
CA ILE A 97 11.62 7.62 -10.43
C ILE A 97 12.70 8.69 -10.38
N THR A 98 12.55 9.68 -9.50
CA THR A 98 13.56 10.74 -9.34
C THR A 98 13.94 10.94 -7.89
N ASP A 99 15.18 11.38 -7.66
CA ASP A 99 15.64 11.86 -6.36
C ASP A 99 15.79 13.40 -6.30
N GLY A 100 15.31 14.10 -7.33
CA GLY A 100 15.46 15.55 -7.52
C GLY A 100 16.76 15.97 -8.22
N GLU A 101 17.71 15.06 -8.44
CA GLU A 101 18.92 15.34 -9.24
C GLU A 101 19.03 14.45 -10.47
N LYS A 102 18.61 13.19 -10.31
CA LYS A 102 18.64 12.16 -11.34
C LYS A 102 17.23 11.59 -11.53
N VAL A 103 17.01 11.04 -12.70
CA VAL A 103 15.79 10.35 -13.07
C VAL A 103 16.17 9.01 -13.63
N TRP A 104 15.54 7.97 -13.10
CA TRP A 104 15.58 6.61 -13.60
C TRP A 104 14.29 6.35 -14.37
N ILE A 105 14.43 6.12 -15.66
CA ILE A 105 13.34 5.84 -16.58
C ILE A 105 13.32 4.33 -16.79
N ILE A 106 12.36 3.67 -16.17
CA ILE A 106 12.11 2.24 -16.31
C ILE A 106 11.22 2.06 -17.54
N ASP A 107 11.73 1.39 -18.58
CA ASP A 107 10.92 0.90 -19.69
C ASP A 107 10.33 -0.45 -19.30
N ILE A 108 9.01 -0.50 -19.19
CA ILE A 108 8.30 -1.68 -18.70
C ILE A 108 8.31 -2.80 -19.74
N ASN A 109 8.19 -2.44 -21.02
CA ASN A 109 8.14 -3.39 -22.13
C ASN A 109 9.52 -3.90 -22.52
N LYS A 110 10.48 -2.99 -22.69
CA LYS A 110 11.85 -3.33 -23.09
C LYS A 110 12.67 -3.90 -21.94
N LYS A 111 12.18 -3.79 -20.71
CA LYS A 111 12.84 -4.23 -19.49
C LYS A 111 14.22 -3.59 -19.32
N THR A 112 14.29 -2.29 -19.54
CA THR A 112 15.52 -1.49 -19.42
C THR A 112 15.35 -0.35 -18.43
N ILE A 113 16.47 0.17 -17.94
CA ILE A 113 16.50 1.35 -17.09
C ILE A 113 17.51 2.33 -17.68
N ASP A 114 17.05 3.51 -18.03
CA ASP A 114 17.90 4.61 -18.45
C ASP A 114 17.98 5.65 -17.35
N LYS A 115 19.18 6.20 -17.13
CA LYS A 115 19.42 7.23 -16.12
C LYS A 115 19.83 8.53 -16.77
N THR A 116 19.16 9.62 -16.40
CA THR A 116 19.47 10.97 -16.85
C THR A 116 19.43 11.98 -15.70
N SER A 117 19.78 13.23 -15.97
CA SER A 117 19.62 14.34 -15.02
C SER A 117 18.15 14.76 -14.92
N TYR A 118 17.70 15.07 -13.72
CA TYR A 118 16.38 15.67 -13.47
C TYR A 118 16.17 16.99 -14.23
N ASN A 119 17.23 17.76 -14.42
CA ASN A 119 17.16 19.01 -15.20
C ASN A 119 16.93 18.80 -16.69
N SER A 120 17.05 17.55 -17.19
CA SER A 120 16.71 17.23 -18.58
C SER A 120 15.22 16.99 -18.81
N LEU A 121 14.44 16.84 -17.73
CA LEU A 121 12.98 16.72 -17.82
C LEU A 121 12.32 18.07 -18.14
N PRO A 122 11.19 18.06 -18.89
CA PRO A 122 10.32 19.21 -19.04
C PRO A 122 9.96 19.86 -17.70
N ASN A 123 9.79 21.19 -17.70
CA ASN A 123 9.50 21.95 -16.48
C ASN A 123 8.20 21.51 -15.80
N GLU A 124 7.20 21.05 -16.55
CA GLU A 124 5.94 20.53 -16.00
C GLU A 124 6.13 19.34 -15.04
N PHE A 125 7.21 18.56 -15.19
CA PHE A 125 7.49 17.45 -14.28
C PHE A 125 8.11 17.91 -12.96
N LYS A 126 8.54 19.17 -12.87
CA LYS A 126 9.19 19.70 -11.67
C LYS A 126 8.20 19.95 -10.53
N ASP A 127 6.98 20.36 -10.86
CA ASP A 127 5.93 20.69 -9.91
C ASP A 127 5.05 19.50 -9.53
N ILE A 128 5.29 18.32 -10.11
CA ILE A 128 4.56 17.11 -9.76
C ILE A 128 4.76 16.82 -8.25
N PRO A 129 3.71 16.44 -7.51
CA PRO A 129 3.83 16.01 -6.12
C PRO A 129 4.64 14.71 -5.97
N PHE A 130 4.50 14.02 -4.84
CA PHE A 130 5.29 12.81 -4.55
C PHE A 130 5.05 11.68 -5.57
N PHE A 131 3.82 11.49 -6.03
CA PHE A 131 3.44 10.54 -7.07
C PHE A 131 2.43 11.17 -8.03
N ASN A 132 2.49 10.81 -9.32
CA ASN A 132 1.41 11.10 -10.26
C ASN A 132 1.43 10.15 -11.46
N THR A 133 0.31 10.03 -12.16
CA THR A 133 0.26 9.49 -13.52
C THR A 133 0.53 10.62 -14.52
N ILE A 134 1.36 10.37 -15.53
CA ILE A 134 1.80 11.38 -16.51
C ILE A 134 1.82 10.79 -17.93
N LYS A 135 1.97 11.68 -18.91
CA LYS A 135 2.40 11.32 -20.26
C LYS A 135 3.90 11.62 -20.39
N TYR A 136 4.70 10.62 -20.73
CA TYR A 136 6.13 10.78 -21.00
C TYR A 136 6.44 10.30 -22.41
N GLN A 137 6.90 11.20 -23.28
CA GLN A 137 7.15 10.90 -24.70
C GLN A 137 5.91 10.30 -25.40
N GLY A 138 4.72 10.82 -25.09
CA GLY A 138 3.45 10.35 -25.65
C GLY A 138 2.87 9.09 -24.99
N GLU A 139 3.63 8.37 -24.15
CA GLU A 139 3.16 7.15 -23.50
C GLU A 139 2.69 7.38 -22.07
N ASP A 140 1.70 6.57 -21.62
CA ASP A 140 1.27 6.57 -20.23
C ASP A 140 2.41 6.10 -19.32
N ALA A 141 2.64 6.86 -18.25
CA ALA A 141 3.69 6.59 -17.30
C ALA A 141 3.27 6.94 -15.88
N VAL A 142 3.98 6.38 -14.91
CA VAL A 142 3.92 6.83 -13.52
C VAL A 142 5.18 7.62 -13.18
N PHE A 143 5.05 8.58 -12.28
CA PHE A 143 6.14 9.41 -11.78
C PHE A 143 6.18 9.33 -10.27
N TYR A 144 7.37 9.14 -9.70
CA TYR A 144 7.55 9.02 -8.24
C TYR A 144 8.82 9.73 -7.76
N LYS A 145 8.68 10.59 -6.74
CA LYS A 145 9.77 11.31 -6.09
C LYS A 145 10.25 10.57 -4.84
N LEU A 146 11.53 10.25 -4.82
CA LEU A 146 12.25 9.70 -3.69
C LEU A 146 13.11 10.76 -3.00
N GLU A 147 13.38 10.55 -1.72
CA GLU A 147 14.38 11.33 -1.03
C GLU A 147 15.81 10.94 -1.47
N LYS A 148 16.57 11.91 -1.96
CA LYS A 148 17.98 11.76 -2.40
C LYS A 148 18.88 11.09 -1.38
N ASP A 149 18.86 11.57 -0.15
CA ASP A 149 19.80 11.15 0.89
C ASP A 149 19.25 10.03 1.77
N ARG A 150 18.23 9.29 1.31
CA ARG A 150 17.56 8.26 2.10
C ARG A 150 18.51 7.22 2.70
N PHE A 151 19.54 6.79 1.96
CA PHE A 151 20.51 5.79 2.43
C PHE A 151 21.59 6.34 3.36
N LYS A 152 21.66 7.66 3.56
CA LYS A 152 22.52 8.26 4.60
C LYS A 152 21.85 8.25 5.97
N LYS A 153 20.52 8.13 6.01
CA LYS A 153 19.75 8.00 7.25
C LYS A 153 19.78 6.55 7.73
N SER A 154 19.53 6.34 9.02
CA SER A 154 19.27 5.00 9.54
C SER A 154 18.13 4.37 8.75
N TYR A 155 18.21 3.05 8.53
CA TYR A 155 17.08 2.30 8.01
C TYR A 155 15.88 2.55 8.91
N ASP A 156 14.90 3.27 8.38
CA ASP A 156 13.63 3.44 9.06
C ASP A 156 12.86 2.15 8.83
N ARG A 157 12.40 1.91 7.59
CA ARG A 157 11.69 0.70 7.15
C ARG A 157 11.77 0.53 5.62
N GLY A 158 11.89 -0.70 5.15
CA GLY A 158 11.28 -1.19 3.92
C GLY A 158 9.89 -1.67 4.30
N GLU A 159 8.91 -1.48 3.45
CA GLU A 159 7.51 -1.58 3.86
C GLU A 159 7.13 -2.89 4.55
N PHE A 160 7.69 -4.00 4.07
CA PHE A 160 7.45 -5.34 4.58
C PHE A 160 8.76 -5.97 5.02
N GLU A 161 8.97 -6.15 6.32
CA GLU A 161 10.09 -6.93 6.88
C GLU A 161 10.04 -8.40 6.41
N SER A 162 8.84 -8.91 6.14
CA SER A 162 8.63 -10.26 5.60
C SER A 162 9.21 -10.48 4.20
N LEU A 163 9.39 -9.40 3.43
CA LEU A 163 9.89 -9.38 2.05
C LEU A 163 11.21 -8.58 1.96
N PRO A 164 12.32 -9.11 2.51
CA PRO A 164 13.55 -8.36 2.69
C PRO A 164 14.23 -7.92 1.38
N ASN A 165 13.93 -8.57 0.26
CA ASN A 165 14.41 -8.17 -1.06
C ASN A 165 13.40 -7.27 -1.83
N SER A 166 12.32 -6.80 -1.20
CA SER A 166 11.41 -5.81 -1.78
C SER A 166 11.83 -4.39 -1.38
N ASN A 167 11.13 -3.37 -1.88
CA ASN A 167 11.29 -2.00 -1.40
C ASN A 167 10.02 -1.14 -1.48
N LEU A 168 10.02 -0.08 -0.67
CA LEU A 168 8.93 0.89 -0.57
C LEU A 168 8.56 1.58 -1.89
N ALA A 169 9.52 1.83 -2.80
CA ALA A 169 9.19 2.47 -4.08
C ALA A 169 8.28 1.60 -4.94
N TYR A 170 8.56 0.30 -5.02
CA TYR A 170 7.67 -0.62 -5.74
C TYR A 170 6.28 -0.67 -5.10
N VAL A 171 6.21 -0.57 -3.77
CA VAL A 171 4.92 -0.59 -3.07
C VAL A 171 4.09 0.62 -3.35
N ILE A 172 4.63 1.81 -3.08
CA ILE A 172 3.93 3.07 -3.32
C ILE A 172 3.54 3.17 -4.79
N MET A 173 4.45 2.88 -5.72
CA MET A 173 4.10 2.98 -7.14
C MET A 173 2.99 2.02 -7.56
N THR A 174 2.95 0.81 -7.00
CA THR A 174 1.88 -0.15 -7.31
C THR A 174 0.55 0.27 -6.68
N HIS A 175 0.59 0.74 -5.43
CA HIS A 175 -0.57 1.22 -4.69
C HIS A 175 -1.21 2.42 -5.40
N GLU A 176 -0.40 3.43 -5.72
CA GLU A 176 -0.89 4.65 -6.36
C GLU A 176 -1.28 4.43 -7.82
N ALA A 177 -0.59 3.54 -8.54
CA ALA A 177 -0.99 3.16 -9.90
C ALA A 177 -2.35 2.43 -9.92
N PHE A 178 -2.67 1.69 -8.85
CA PHE A 178 -3.97 1.05 -8.69
C PHE A 178 -5.10 2.06 -8.52
N HIS A 179 -4.89 3.16 -7.77
CA HIS A 179 -5.88 4.25 -7.70
C HIS A 179 -6.23 4.81 -9.09
N GLY A 180 -5.26 4.88 -10.00
CA GLY A 180 -5.48 5.26 -11.41
C GLY A 180 -6.31 4.26 -12.24
N GLU A 181 -6.65 3.11 -11.69
CA GLU A 181 -7.58 2.11 -12.25
C GLU A 181 -8.92 2.06 -11.50
N GLN A 182 -9.06 2.75 -10.37
CA GLN A 182 -10.27 2.79 -9.56
C GLN A 182 -11.32 3.78 -10.09
N ASN A 183 -11.53 3.80 -11.41
CA ASN A 183 -12.61 4.53 -12.08
C ASN A 183 -13.94 3.78 -11.93
N TRP A 184 -14.30 3.48 -10.70
CA TRP A 184 -15.38 2.58 -10.35
C TRP A 184 -16.73 3.30 -10.38
N SER A 185 -17.75 2.62 -10.91
CA SER A 185 -19.06 3.24 -11.18
C SER A 185 -19.83 3.68 -9.94
N LYS A 186 -19.50 3.12 -8.77
CA LYS A 186 -20.16 3.40 -7.49
C LYS A 186 -19.15 3.64 -6.38
N THR A 187 -18.09 4.38 -6.68
CA THR A 187 -17.16 4.86 -5.65
C THR A 187 -17.96 5.64 -4.59
N PRO A 188 -17.87 5.27 -3.29
CA PRO A 188 -18.52 6.03 -2.24
C PRO A 188 -18.06 7.49 -2.26
N GLU A 189 -18.91 8.43 -1.86
CA GLU A 189 -18.48 9.82 -1.74
C GLU A 189 -17.49 9.97 -0.60
N GLN A 190 -16.41 10.73 -0.83
CA GLN A 190 -15.51 11.15 0.22
C GLN A 190 -16.17 12.30 0.99
N SER A 191 -16.34 12.11 2.31
CA SER A 191 -16.86 13.17 3.18
C SER A 191 -15.77 14.23 3.41
N GLU A 192 -16.11 15.50 3.19
CA GLU A 192 -15.21 16.64 3.43
C GLU A 192 -15.03 16.93 4.94
N GLU A 193 -16.04 16.63 5.76
CA GLU A 193 -15.98 16.84 7.19
C GLU A 193 -15.45 15.58 7.90
N SER A 194 -14.24 15.68 8.47
CA SER A 194 -13.70 14.63 9.32
C SER A 194 -14.47 14.59 10.65
N PRO A 195 -14.95 13.41 11.09
CA PRO A 195 -15.59 13.28 12.39
C PRO A 195 -14.60 13.63 13.52
N PRO A 196 -15.10 14.04 14.69
CA PRO A 196 -14.25 14.26 15.85
C PRO A 196 -13.58 12.95 16.26
N GLU A 197 -12.46 13.09 16.96
CA GLU A 197 -11.73 11.97 17.55
C GLU A 197 -12.67 11.02 18.32
N ASN A 198 -12.60 9.73 17.98
CA ASN A 198 -13.47 8.71 18.52
C ASN A 198 -12.69 7.47 18.98
N ILE A 199 -12.19 7.51 20.22
CA ILE A 199 -11.42 6.43 20.83
C ILE A 199 -12.20 5.10 20.87
N LYS A 200 -13.52 5.16 21.04
CA LYS A 200 -14.37 3.96 21.05
C LYS A 200 -14.41 3.30 19.67
N GLY A 201 -14.57 4.09 18.61
CA GLY A 201 -14.46 3.66 17.22
C GLY A 201 -13.09 3.05 16.92
N ARG A 202 -12.00 3.69 17.38
CA ARG A 202 -10.63 3.16 17.23
C ARG A 202 -10.47 1.78 17.84
N ILE A 203 -10.90 1.60 19.09
CA ILE A 203 -10.84 0.29 19.76
C ILE A 203 -11.57 -0.77 18.93
N GLN A 204 -12.79 -0.48 18.47
CA GLN A 204 -13.59 -1.46 17.74
C GLN A 204 -12.96 -1.83 16.39
N ARG A 205 -12.43 -0.85 15.64
CA ARG A 205 -11.74 -1.12 14.37
C ARG A 205 -10.42 -1.87 14.55
N LEU A 206 -9.64 -1.54 15.57
CA LEU A 206 -8.42 -2.29 15.91
C LEU A 206 -8.71 -3.72 16.35
N GLU A 207 -9.84 -3.96 17.02
CA GLU A 207 -10.28 -5.31 17.34
C GLU A 207 -10.71 -6.11 16.10
N ILE A 208 -11.31 -5.44 15.10
CA ILE A 208 -11.55 -6.05 13.79
C ILE A 208 -10.22 -6.44 13.15
N VAL A 209 -9.24 -5.53 13.09
CA VAL A 209 -7.88 -5.82 12.56
C VAL A 209 -7.25 -7.01 13.28
N ARG A 210 -7.28 -7.03 14.62
CA ARG A 210 -6.74 -8.13 15.43
C ARG A 210 -7.41 -9.46 15.09
N ALA A 211 -8.73 -9.46 14.98
CA ALA A 211 -9.51 -10.65 14.67
C ALA A 211 -9.20 -11.17 13.25
N LEU A 212 -9.18 -10.30 12.23
CA LEU A 212 -8.82 -10.68 10.86
C LEU A 212 -7.38 -11.19 10.76
N ARG A 213 -6.42 -10.52 11.41
CA ARG A 213 -5.03 -10.99 11.53
C ARG A 213 -4.98 -12.38 12.14
N SER A 214 -5.71 -12.60 13.24
CA SER A 214 -5.76 -13.90 13.91
C SER A 214 -6.40 -14.98 13.03
N ALA A 215 -7.40 -14.63 12.22
CA ALA A 215 -8.03 -15.53 11.27
C ALA A 215 -7.04 -16.02 10.20
N VAL A 216 -6.21 -15.13 9.66
CA VAL A 216 -5.15 -15.49 8.70
C VAL A 216 -4.06 -16.35 9.34
N LEU A 217 -3.59 -15.98 10.53
CA LEU A 217 -2.49 -16.67 11.20
C LEU A 217 -2.89 -18.02 11.81
N ASN A 218 -4.18 -18.24 12.06
CA ASN A 218 -4.68 -19.46 12.72
C ASN A 218 -5.84 -20.09 11.93
N PRO A 219 -5.58 -20.72 10.76
CA PRO A 219 -6.64 -21.26 9.91
C PRO A 219 -7.58 -22.25 10.60
N ALA A 220 -7.07 -23.03 11.56
CA ALA A 220 -7.88 -23.98 12.34
C ALA A 220 -8.95 -23.31 13.23
N LYS A 221 -8.76 -22.03 13.59
CA LYS A 221 -9.68 -21.22 14.40
C LYS A 221 -10.30 -20.06 13.61
N GLU A 222 -10.10 -20.03 12.30
CA GLU A 222 -10.50 -18.93 11.43
C GLU A 222 -11.97 -18.53 11.63
N LYS A 223 -12.88 -19.52 11.66
CA LYS A 223 -14.31 -19.29 11.92
C LYS A 223 -14.55 -18.51 13.21
N GLN A 224 -13.89 -18.87 14.31
CA GLN A 224 -14.06 -18.18 15.60
C GLN A 224 -13.60 -16.72 15.51
N TYR A 225 -12.49 -16.48 14.81
CA TYR A 225 -11.97 -15.13 14.61
C TYR A 225 -12.84 -14.29 13.67
N LEU A 226 -13.42 -14.87 12.63
CA LEU A 226 -14.38 -14.16 11.78
C LEU A 226 -15.67 -13.81 12.52
N GLN A 227 -16.15 -14.68 13.42
CA GLN A 227 -17.28 -14.36 14.30
C GLN A 227 -16.96 -13.23 15.29
N ALA A 228 -15.71 -13.16 15.77
CA ALA A 228 -15.23 -12.06 16.60
C ALA A 228 -15.17 -10.74 15.80
N ALA A 229 -14.65 -10.78 14.57
CA ALA A 229 -14.64 -9.63 13.66
C ALA A 229 -16.07 -9.14 13.35
N ALA A 230 -17.00 -10.06 13.05
CA ALA A 230 -18.42 -9.76 12.84
C ALA A 230 -19.07 -9.09 14.06
N TRP A 231 -18.73 -9.53 15.28
CA TRP A 231 -19.25 -8.88 16.48
C TRP A 231 -18.73 -7.44 16.62
N TRP A 232 -17.42 -7.24 16.51
CA TRP A 232 -16.86 -5.89 16.60
C TRP A 232 -17.34 -4.96 15.50
N TYR A 233 -17.50 -5.47 14.27
CA TYR A 233 -18.02 -4.71 13.16
C TYR A 233 -19.49 -4.30 13.36
N LYS A 234 -20.32 -5.22 13.87
CA LYS A 234 -21.70 -4.89 14.28
C LYS A 234 -21.72 -3.78 15.34
N GLN A 235 -20.92 -3.94 16.40
CA GLN A 235 -20.83 -2.91 17.46
C GLN A 235 -20.33 -1.58 16.92
N TYR A 236 -19.36 -1.59 15.99
CA TYR A 236 -18.84 -0.38 15.37
C TYR A 236 -19.92 0.37 14.60
N LYS A 237 -20.63 -0.32 13.71
CA LYS A 237 -21.71 0.24 12.88
C LYS A 237 -22.86 0.82 13.72
N GLU A 238 -23.29 0.09 14.76
CA GLU A 238 -24.39 0.52 15.63
C GLU A 238 -24.01 1.71 16.51
N GLN A 239 -22.77 1.78 16.99
CA GLN A 239 -22.37 2.73 18.03
C GLN A 239 -21.63 3.96 17.48
N ASN A 240 -21.16 3.91 16.23
CA ASN A 240 -20.41 4.99 15.58
C ASN A 240 -20.89 5.22 14.14
N PRO A 241 -22.20 5.35 13.87
CA PRO A 241 -22.73 5.36 12.51
C PRO A 241 -22.18 6.49 11.64
N LYS A 242 -21.90 7.68 12.22
CA LYS A 242 -21.29 8.80 11.48
C LYS A 242 -19.88 8.48 10.99
N GLU A 243 -19.05 7.93 11.87
CA GLU A 243 -17.69 7.55 11.51
C GLU A 243 -17.68 6.35 10.57
N HIS A 244 -18.57 5.36 10.77
CA HIS A 244 -18.74 4.22 9.86
C HIS A 244 -19.10 4.65 8.44
N GLN A 245 -19.93 5.69 8.29
CA GLN A 245 -20.24 6.31 7.01
C GLN A 245 -19.03 7.08 6.45
N PHE A 246 -18.35 7.88 7.27
CA PHE A 246 -17.16 8.63 6.87
C PHE A 246 -16.07 7.72 6.30
N VAL A 247 -15.76 6.62 7.00
CA VAL A 247 -14.69 5.69 6.58
C VAL A 247 -15.09 4.79 5.42
N HIS A 248 -16.32 4.87 4.89
CA HIS A 248 -16.76 4.05 3.75
C HIS A 248 -15.82 4.22 2.56
N PHE A 249 -15.55 5.45 2.17
CA PHE A 249 -14.64 5.76 1.08
C PHE A 249 -13.28 5.07 1.29
N TYR A 250 -12.67 5.27 2.46
CA TYR A 250 -11.36 4.70 2.78
C TYR A 250 -11.38 3.16 2.87
N ASP A 251 -12.41 2.56 3.45
CA ASP A 251 -12.56 1.10 3.53
C ASP A 251 -12.66 0.45 2.13
N VAL A 252 -13.24 1.16 1.15
CA VAL A 252 -13.33 0.69 -0.24
C VAL A 252 -12.07 1.02 -1.02
N ILE A 253 -11.62 2.27 -1.03
CA ILE A 253 -10.54 2.76 -1.90
C ILE A 253 -9.18 2.34 -1.35
N GLU A 254 -8.81 2.82 -0.16
CA GLU A 254 -7.52 2.50 0.47
C GLU A 254 -7.44 1.04 0.90
N GLY A 255 -8.54 0.49 1.41
CA GLY A 255 -8.60 -0.90 1.84
C GLY A 255 -8.38 -1.89 0.70
N SER A 256 -8.95 -1.64 -0.48
CA SER A 256 -8.73 -2.49 -1.66
C SER A 256 -7.37 -2.27 -2.29
N ALA A 257 -6.88 -1.02 -2.34
CA ALA A 257 -5.53 -0.70 -2.78
C ALA A 257 -4.49 -1.41 -1.91
N ARG A 258 -4.74 -1.48 -0.59
CA ARG A 258 -3.89 -2.22 0.33
C ARG A 258 -3.85 -3.71 0.03
N TYR A 259 -4.99 -4.35 -0.18
CA TYR A 259 -4.99 -5.75 -0.60
C TYR A 259 -4.23 -5.95 -1.91
N PHE A 260 -4.50 -5.09 -2.90
CA PHE A 260 -3.91 -5.21 -4.22
C PHE A 260 -2.39 -5.06 -4.17
N ASP A 261 -1.87 -4.08 -3.43
CA ASP A 261 -0.44 -3.93 -3.22
C ASP A 261 0.14 -5.20 -2.57
N MET A 262 -0.46 -5.72 -1.49
CA MET A 262 0.05 -6.92 -0.81
C MET A 262 0.11 -8.11 -1.77
N ALA A 263 -0.93 -8.29 -2.57
CA ALA A 263 -1.05 -9.39 -3.52
C ALA A 263 -0.01 -9.34 -4.63
N VAL A 264 0.20 -8.16 -5.19
CA VAL A 264 1.21 -7.91 -6.21
C VAL A 264 2.63 -8.02 -5.61
N HIS A 265 2.83 -7.63 -4.35
CA HIS A 265 4.12 -7.76 -3.66
C HIS A 265 4.50 -9.21 -3.41
N VAL A 266 3.61 -9.99 -2.81
CA VAL A 266 3.85 -11.42 -2.56
C VAL A 266 4.20 -12.12 -3.87
N ARG A 267 3.42 -11.88 -4.93
CA ARG A 267 3.64 -12.49 -6.26
C ARG A 267 4.90 -11.99 -6.97
N SER A 268 5.40 -10.80 -6.66
CA SER A 268 6.72 -10.34 -7.14
C SER A 268 7.89 -11.15 -6.56
N ILE A 269 7.65 -11.90 -5.48
CA ILE A 269 8.64 -12.76 -4.82
C ILE A 269 8.44 -14.22 -5.21
N VAL A 270 7.21 -14.72 -5.14
CA VAL A 270 6.92 -16.15 -5.38
C VAL A 270 6.55 -16.50 -6.81
N GLY A 271 6.25 -15.50 -7.64
CA GLY A 271 5.73 -15.65 -9.01
C GLY A 271 4.22 -15.44 -9.08
N ILE A 272 3.75 -14.88 -10.20
CA ILE A 272 2.32 -14.58 -10.41
C ILE A 272 1.45 -15.84 -10.45
N ASP A 273 1.99 -16.94 -11.00
CA ASP A 273 1.32 -18.24 -11.15
C ASP A 273 1.70 -19.23 -10.03
N ALA A 274 2.23 -18.74 -8.91
CA ALA A 274 2.56 -19.58 -7.76
C ALA A 274 1.31 -20.30 -7.22
N LYS A 275 1.52 -21.45 -6.57
CA LYS A 275 0.43 -22.17 -5.92
C LYS A 275 -0.20 -21.32 -4.83
N ARG A 276 -1.53 -21.41 -4.68
CA ARG A 276 -2.29 -20.62 -3.70
C ARG A 276 -1.80 -20.83 -2.27
N GLU A 277 -1.40 -22.05 -1.93
CA GLU A 277 -0.88 -22.38 -0.61
C GLU A 277 0.45 -21.66 -0.34
N ASP A 278 1.29 -21.49 -1.36
CA ASP A 278 2.58 -20.79 -1.24
C ASP A 278 2.39 -19.28 -1.18
N ILE A 279 1.43 -18.73 -1.95
CA ILE A 279 0.99 -17.34 -1.84
C ILE A 279 0.44 -17.07 -0.43
N PHE A 280 -0.45 -17.93 0.06
CA PHE A 280 -1.06 -17.76 1.38
C PHE A 280 -0.05 -17.85 2.52
N LYS A 281 0.93 -18.77 2.46
CA LYS A 281 2.05 -18.80 3.43
C LYS A 281 2.83 -17.48 3.47
N ASN A 282 3.02 -16.83 2.31
CA ASN A 282 3.70 -15.53 2.26
C ASN A 282 2.82 -14.41 2.83
N TYR A 283 1.50 -14.44 2.61
CA TYR A 283 0.59 -13.55 3.34
C TYR A 283 0.67 -13.76 4.84
N GLN A 284 0.67 -15.01 5.32
CA GLN A 284 0.81 -15.31 6.75
C GLN A 284 2.10 -14.72 7.32
N LYS A 285 3.24 -14.93 6.65
CA LYS A 285 4.52 -14.35 7.06
C LYS A 285 4.49 -12.82 7.07
N MET A 286 3.90 -12.19 6.05
CA MET A 286 3.71 -10.75 5.99
C MET A 286 2.85 -10.23 7.14
N ILE A 287 1.72 -10.87 7.41
CA ILE A 287 0.79 -10.46 8.46
C ILE A 287 1.35 -10.73 9.86
N GLU A 288 2.16 -11.77 10.02
CA GLU A 288 2.84 -12.06 11.28
C GLU A 288 3.82 -10.95 11.67
N LEU A 289 4.66 -10.53 10.71
CA LEU A 289 5.78 -9.62 10.93
C LEU A 289 5.38 -8.14 10.78
N ASP A 290 4.51 -7.82 9.82
CA ASP A 290 4.30 -6.43 9.36
C ASP A 290 2.96 -5.83 9.83
N TYR A 291 2.03 -6.66 10.34
CA TYR A 291 0.70 -6.26 10.82
C TYR A 291 0.59 -6.27 12.36
N THR A 292 1.66 -5.90 13.04
CA THR A 292 1.68 -5.83 14.51
C THR A 292 0.85 -4.65 15.04
N LEU A 293 0.16 -4.82 16.17
CA LEU A 293 -0.64 -3.75 16.77
C LEU A 293 0.20 -2.91 17.74
N THR A 294 1.02 -2.00 17.20
CA THR A 294 1.92 -1.13 17.98
C THR A 294 1.73 0.35 17.64
N SER A 295 1.92 1.24 18.61
CA SER A 295 1.74 2.70 18.41
C SER A 295 2.74 3.24 17.39
N ASP A 296 3.99 2.75 17.44
CA ASP A 296 5.05 3.05 16.46
C ASP A 296 4.67 2.67 15.02
N ARG A 297 3.79 1.68 14.82
CA ARG A 297 3.26 1.34 13.49
C ARG A 297 2.17 2.33 13.08
N TYR A 298 1.18 2.57 13.92
CA TYR A 298 0.05 3.47 13.58
C TYR A 298 0.35 4.97 13.75
N GLY A 299 1.60 5.39 13.63
CA GLY A 299 1.96 6.81 13.68
C GLY A 299 1.66 7.48 15.03
N LYS A 300 1.73 6.73 16.14
CA LYS A 300 1.61 7.26 17.50
C LYS A 300 0.27 7.96 17.74
N THR A 301 0.28 9.27 17.88
CA THR A 301 -0.93 10.09 18.07
C THR A 301 -1.79 10.16 16.80
N GLN A 302 -1.26 9.83 15.62
CA GLN A 302 -2.01 9.78 14.37
C GLN A 302 -3.15 8.76 14.43
N LEU A 303 -2.92 7.59 15.04
CA LEU A 303 -3.95 6.55 15.26
C LEU A 303 -5.23 7.13 15.85
N LEU A 304 -5.10 8.09 16.75
CA LEU A 304 -6.23 8.64 17.48
C LEU A 304 -6.95 9.73 16.69
N ARG A 305 -6.28 10.34 15.71
CA ARG A 305 -6.79 11.49 14.94
C ARG A 305 -7.32 11.10 13.57
N ASP A 306 -6.83 10.01 13.01
CA ASP A 306 -7.11 9.58 11.65
C ASP A 306 -8.02 8.34 11.66
N PRO A 307 -9.35 8.51 11.48
CA PRO A 307 -10.26 7.37 11.45
C PRO A 307 -10.08 6.47 10.22
N GLY A 308 -9.32 6.93 9.21
CA GLY A 308 -9.05 6.21 7.97
C GLY A 308 -7.88 5.23 8.07
N ILE A 309 -6.97 5.38 9.04
CA ILE A 309 -5.71 4.61 9.09
C ILE A 309 -5.92 3.09 9.18
N GLU A 310 -6.94 2.61 9.88
CA GLU A 310 -7.21 1.16 9.97
C GLU A 310 -7.87 0.60 8.71
N SER A 311 -8.33 1.44 7.78
CA SER A 311 -8.98 1.00 6.54
C SER A 311 -8.03 0.20 5.67
N TYR A 312 -6.74 0.59 5.63
CA TYR A 312 -5.67 -0.18 4.99
C TYR A 312 -5.63 -1.61 5.53
N ASP A 313 -5.53 -1.76 6.84
CA ASP A 313 -5.39 -3.09 7.45
C ASP A 313 -6.65 -3.93 7.33
N ILE A 314 -7.82 -3.32 7.55
CA ILE A 314 -9.10 -4.00 7.44
C ILE A 314 -9.30 -4.51 6.01
N GLY A 315 -9.10 -3.65 5.00
CA GLY A 315 -9.27 -4.02 3.60
C GLY A 315 -8.22 -5.00 3.11
N GLY A 316 -6.95 -4.80 3.46
CA GLY A 316 -5.85 -5.71 3.13
C GLY A 316 -6.07 -7.12 3.68
N LEU A 317 -6.37 -7.23 4.97
CA LEU A 317 -6.64 -8.53 5.62
C LEU A 317 -7.93 -9.17 5.10
N ALA A 318 -8.99 -8.38 4.88
CA ALA A 318 -10.24 -8.90 4.33
C ALA A 318 -10.05 -9.43 2.91
N GLY A 319 -9.33 -8.69 2.04
CA GLY A 319 -9.01 -9.12 0.69
C GLY A 319 -8.20 -10.42 0.65
N VAL A 320 -7.20 -10.58 1.54
CA VAL A 320 -6.44 -11.84 1.66
C VAL A 320 -7.36 -13.02 2.01
N LEU A 321 -8.30 -12.82 2.93
CA LEU A 321 -9.25 -13.87 3.34
C LEU A 321 -10.26 -14.17 2.22
N LEU A 322 -10.78 -13.15 1.53
CA LEU A 322 -11.66 -13.31 0.36
C LEU A 322 -10.98 -14.08 -0.78
N GLU A 323 -9.71 -13.78 -1.06
CA GLU A 323 -8.90 -14.53 -2.02
C GLU A 323 -8.71 -15.98 -1.58
N LYS A 324 -8.35 -16.21 -0.31
CA LYS A 324 -8.20 -17.56 0.26
C LYS A 324 -9.48 -18.38 0.12
N HIS A 325 -10.64 -17.77 0.41
CA HIS A 325 -11.95 -18.41 0.28
C HIS A 325 -12.41 -18.58 -1.15
N GLN A 326 -11.71 -17.96 -2.12
CA GLN A 326 -12.10 -17.92 -3.53
C GLN A 326 -13.52 -17.38 -3.69
N CYS A 327 -13.87 -16.35 -2.92
CA CYS A 327 -15.20 -15.74 -2.98
C CYS A 327 -15.48 -15.29 -4.43
N PRO A 328 -16.54 -15.77 -5.09
CA PRO A 328 -16.78 -15.39 -6.48
C PRO A 328 -17.12 -13.91 -6.58
N ASN A 329 -16.59 -13.22 -7.60
CA ASN A 329 -16.91 -11.82 -7.94
C ASN A 329 -16.67 -10.78 -6.83
N TRP A 330 -15.93 -11.11 -5.76
CA TRP A 330 -15.76 -10.19 -4.62
C TRP A 330 -15.13 -8.86 -5.06
N THR A 331 -14.17 -8.88 -5.99
CA THR A 331 -13.56 -7.68 -6.57
C THR A 331 -14.58 -6.80 -7.27
N LYS A 332 -15.50 -7.38 -8.05
CA LYS A 332 -16.61 -6.65 -8.69
C LYS A 332 -17.59 -6.05 -7.68
N SER A 333 -17.82 -6.70 -6.54
CA SER A 333 -18.61 -6.12 -5.46
C SER A 333 -17.92 -4.89 -4.86
N VAL A 334 -16.58 -4.91 -4.71
CA VAL A 334 -15.80 -3.75 -4.24
C VAL A 334 -15.83 -2.61 -5.26
N GLU A 335 -15.71 -2.91 -6.56
CA GLU A 335 -15.90 -1.92 -7.64
C GLU A 335 -17.30 -1.29 -7.63
N ASN A 336 -18.28 -1.94 -6.99
CA ASN A 336 -19.63 -1.41 -6.80
C ASN A 336 -19.82 -0.69 -5.45
N GLY A 337 -18.72 -0.39 -4.74
CA GLY A 337 -18.74 0.37 -3.50
C GLY A 337 -19.00 -0.46 -2.24
N ILE A 338 -19.01 -1.80 -2.33
CA ILE A 338 -19.18 -2.66 -1.15
C ILE A 338 -17.83 -2.84 -0.46
N ARG A 339 -17.74 -2.64 0.86
CA ARG A 339 -16.47 -2.80 1.58
C ARG A 339 -16.00 -4.27 1.51
N PRO A 340 -14.70 -4.54 1.35
CA PRO A 340 -14.18 -5.91 1.45
C PRO A 340 -14.62 -6.62 2.74
N LEU A 341 -14.68 -5.89 3.86
CA LEU A 341 -15.14 -6.42 5.14
C LEU A 341 -16.63 -6.82 5.13
N ASP A 342 -17.49 -6.05 4.47
CA ASP A 342 -18.93 -6.36 4.35
C ASP A 342 -19.12 -7.69 3.61
N ILE A 343 -18.36 -7.90 2.51
CA ILE A 343 -18.42 -9.12 1.69
C ILE A 343 -17.91 -10.32 2.51
N LEU A 344 -16.78 -10.16 3.21
CA LEU A 344 -16.17 -11.26 3.97
C LEU A 344 -17.07 -11.75 5.12
N LEU A 345 -17.78 -10.83 5.77
CA LEU A 345 -18.59 -11.14 6.95
C LEU A 345 -20.05 -11.45 6.62
N GLU A 346 -20.42 -11.49 5.34
CA GLU A 346 -21.77 -11.84 4.91
C GLU A 346 -22.17 -13.22 5.44
N GLY A 347 -23.32 -13.30 6.12
CA GLY A 347 -23.83 -14.53 6.72
C GLY A 347 -23.08 -15.03 7.97
N ILE A 348 -22.07 -14.31 8.47
CA ILE A 348 -21.34 -14.70 9.68
C ILE A 348 -22.08 -14.19 10.92
N ASN A 349 -22.53 -15.13 11.76
CA ASN A 349 -23.16 -14.79 13.03
C ASN A 349 -22.13 -14.23 14.03
N PRO A 350 -22.34 -13.02 14.58
CA PRO A 350 -21.41 -12.40 15.51
C PRO A 350 -21.41 -13.11 16.87
N THR A 351 -20.21 -13.34 17.44
CA THR A 351 -20.04 -13.89 18.78
C THR A 351 -19.50 -12.82 19.72
N PRO A 352 -20.17 -12.50 20.85
CA PRO A 352 -19.69 -11.51 21.82
C PRO A 352 -18.22 -11.64 22.18
N GLN A 353 -17.51 -10.51 22.23
CA GLN A 353 -16.10 -10.45 22.57
C GLN A 353 -15.84 -9.40 23.66
N GLU A 354 -14.76 -9.60 24.40
CA GLU A 354 -14.19 -8.57 25.25
C GLU A 354 -13.02 -7.87 24.54
N LYS A 355 -12.70 -6.65 25.01
CA LYS A 355 -11.52 -5.92 24.51
C LYS A 355 -10.26 -6.70 24.86
N SER A 356 -9.41 -6.89 23.88
CA SER A 356 -8.14 -7.56 24.04
C SER A 356 -7.12 -6.70 24.80
N PRO A 357 -6.20 -7.33 25.57
CA PRO A 357 -5.09 -6.61 26.18
C PRO A 357 -4.17 -5.92 25.15
N GLU A 358 -4.03 -6.49 23.96
CA GLU A 358 -3.19 -5.95 22.88
C GLU A 358 -3.72 -4.60 22.39
N VAL A 359 -5.00 -4.52 22.02
CA VAL A 359 -5.63 -3.25 21.59
C VAL A 359 -5.68 -2.24 22.73
N LYS A 360 -5.98 -2.69 23.95
CA LYS A 360 -5.97 -1.81 25.13
C LYS A 360 -4.60 -1.15 25.30
N LYS A 361 -3.51 -1.93 25.24
CA LYS A 361 -2.15 -1.42 25.35
C LYS A 361 -1.82 -0.43 24.22
N LEU A 362 -2.16 -0.75 22.98
CA LEU A 362 -1.95 0.14 21.83
C LEU A 362 -2.60 1.52 22.05
N ILE A 363 -3.84 1.55 22.53
CA ILE A 363 -4.56 2.81 22.81
C ILE A 363 -3.92 3.56 23.97
N GLU A 364 -3.54 2.86 25.05
CA GLU A 364 -2.85 3.47 26.20
C GLU A 364 -1.50 4.07 25.80
N ASP A 365 -0.69 3.34 25.03
CA ASP A 365 0.60 3.81 24.50
C ASP A 365 0.40 5.09 23.66
N SER A 366 -0.57 5.08 22.73
CA SER A 366 -0.86 6.22 21.85
C SER A 366 -1.39 7.45 22.60
N LEU A 367 -2.15 7.25 23.69
CA LEU A 367 -2.63 8.32 24.56
C LEU A 367 -1.49 8.90 25.41
N SER A 368 -0.55 8.07 25.86
CA SER A 368 0.58 8.50 26.67
C SER A 368 1.51 9.46 25.92
N GLU A 369 1.63 9.29 24.61
CA GLU A 369 2.46 10.11 23.71
C GLU A 369 1.86 11.50 23.40
N ARG A 370 0.67 11.81 23.91
CA ARG A 370 0.10 13.17 23.86
C ARG A 370 0.67 14.11 24.90
N LYS A 371 1.19 13.57 25.99
CA LYS A 371 1.77 14.32 27.11
C LYS A 371 3.22 14.68 26.80
#